data_AF-A0A0L0VPL2-F1
#
_entry.id   AF-A0A0L0VPL2-F1
#
_cell.length_a   1.000
_cell.length_b   1.000
_cell.length_c   1.000
_cell.angle_alpha   90.00
_cell.angle_beta   90.00
_cell.angle_gamma   90.00
#
_symmetry.space_group_name_H-M   'P 1'
#
loop_
_entity.id
_entity.type
_entity.pdbx_description
1 polymer ?
#
loop_
_entity_poly.entity_id
_entity_poly.type
_entity_poly.pdbx_seq_one_letter_code
_entity_poly.pdbx_strand_id
1 'polypeptide(L)'
;LVEHCTFSLIGRQMIVTGRMANSEANRNVLPMNNLFNSCTNWSARCQNRHYWTVLIFGPRDTVTMANNCFNSTSGSSPKTGGAGRPWMFVHYYNNLHTNSVGETFEVASGSTFLAKGNIVKNAHFENPNDKFTDHGGD
;
A
#
# COMPACT_ATOMS: atom_id res chain seq x y z
N LEU A 1 -15.44 -2.38 -5.89
CA LEU A 1 -15.44 -2.77 -4.46
C LEU A 1 -14.64 -4.06 -4.34
N VAL A 2 -13.70 -4.12 -3.41
CA VAL A 2 -12.94 -5.33 -3.07
C VAL A 2 -13.07 -5.48 -1.56
N GLU A 3 -13.88 -6.43 -1.12
CA GLU A 3 -14.20 -6.57 0.30
C GLU A 3 -14.19 -8.01 0.79
N HIS A 4 -13.90 -8.18 2.09
CA HIS A 4 -13.85 -9.48 2.78
C HIS A 4 -12.96 -10.53 2.08
N CYS A 5 -11.96 -10.09 1.33
CA CYS A 5 -11.02 -10.95 0.65
C CYS A 5 -9.80 -11.24 1.54
N THR A 6 -9.18 -12.41 1.33
CA THR A 6 -7.85 -12.72 1.86
C THR A 6 -6.87 -12.85 0.70
N PHE A 7 -5.77 -12.10 0.76
CA PHE A 7 -4.66 -12.17 -0.19
C PHE A 7 -3.48 -12.87 0.48
N SER A 8 -2.92 -13.90 -0.16
CA SER A 8 -1.78 -14.65 0.38
C SER A 8 -1.00 -15.37 -0.72
N LEU A 9 0.30 -15.60 -0.49
CA LEU A 9 1.19 -16.38 -1.38
C LEU A 9 1.22 -15.91 -2.84
N ILE A 10 1.05 -14.61 -3.08
CA ILE A 10 1.14 -13.97 -4.40
C ILE A 10 2.60 -13.61 -4.70
N GLY A 11 3.07 -13.80 -5.93
CA GLY A 11 4.47 -13.52 -6.29
C GLY A 11 4.84 -12.04 -6.43
N ARG A 12 3.87 -11.16 -6.72
CA ARG A 12 4.06 -9.70 -6.81
C ARG A 12 2.88 -8.96 -6.18
N GLN A 13 2.41 -7.86 -6.77
CA GLN A 13 1.38 -6.99 -6.19
C GLN A 13 0.10 -7.77 -5.87
N MET A 14 -0.38 -7.67 -4.62
CA MET A 14 -1.68 -8.24 -4.25
C MET A 14 -2.82 -7.40 -4.82
N ILE A 15 -2.67 -6.06 -4.79
CA ILE A 15 -3.53 -5.13 -5.53
C ILE A 15 -2.65 -4.16 -6.30
N VAL A 16 -3.00 -3.93 -7.56
CA VAL A 16 -2.43 -2.86 -8.37
C VAL A 16 -3.53 -2.06 -9.02
N THR A 17 -3.49 -0.73 -8.90
CA THR A 17 -4.25 0.17 -9.76
C THR A 17 -3.29 0.90 -10.66
N GLY A 18 -3.62 0.98 -11.94
CA GLY A 18 -2.90 1.87 -12.85
C GLY A 18 -3.16 1.63 -14.32
N ARG A 19 -3.06 2.73 -15.06
CA ARG A 19 -3.04 2.86 -16.53
C ARG A 19 -2.28 4.15 -16.88
N MET A 20 -1.90 4.32 -18.14
CA MET A 20 -1.02 5.42 -18.56
C MET A 20 -1.74 6.73 -18.87
N ALA A 21 -3.05 6.70 -19.17
CA ALA A 21 -3.80 7.87 -19.60
C ALA A 21 -4.81 8.37 -18.55
N ASN A 22 -4.93 9.70 -18.43
CA ASN A 22 -5.90 10.37 -17.57
C ASN A 22 -7.37 9.96 -17.83
N SER A 23 -7.68 9.57 -19.07
CA SER A 23 -9.03 9.11 -19.47
C SER A 23 -9.39 7.73 -18.91
N GLU A 24 -8.43 7.02 -18.35
CA GLU A 24 -8.59 5.65 -17.85
C GLU A 24 -8.45 5.55 -16.32
N ALA A 25 -8.67 6.68 -15.64
CA ALA A 25 -8.59 6.77 -14.19
C ALA A 25 -9.52 5.78 -13.49
N ASN A 26 -9.00 5.07 -12.50
CA ASN A 26 -9.81 4.22 -11.64
C ASN A 26 -10.50 5.09 -10.59
N ARG A 27 -11.81 5.26 -10.71
CA ARG A 27 -12.60 6.05 -9.76
C ARG A 27 -13.30 5.16 -8.75
N ASN A 28 -13.33 5.61 -7.50
CA ASN A 28 -14.05 4.97 -6.40
C ASN A 28 -13.61 3.51 -6.19
N VAL A 29 -12.30 3.28 -6.17
CA VAL A 29 -11.74 1.98 -5.81
C VAL A 29 -11.81 1.84 -4.29
N LEU A 30 -12.50 0.80 -3.81
CA LEU A 30 -12.78 0.61 -2.38
C LEU A 30 -12.26 -0.75 -1.88
N PRO A 31 -10.97 -0.89 -1.51
CA PRO A 31 -10.49 -2.05 -0.76
C PRO A 31 -10.87 -1.90 0.72
N MET A 32 -11.83 -2.69 1.19
CA MET A 32 -12.33 -2.60 2.57
C MET A 32 -12.44 -3.96 3.27
N ASN A 33 -12.18 -4.02 4.58
CA ASN A 33 -12.34 -5.24 5.39
C ASN A 33 -11.56 -6.45 4.85
N ASN A 34 -10.42 -6.24 4.20
CA ASN A 34 -9.61 -7.34 3.64
C ASN A 34 -8.45 -7.73 4.56
N LEU A 35 -8.01 -8.98 4.43
CA LEU A 35 -6.77 -9.48 5.05
C LEU A 35 -5.67 -9.62 4.00
N PHE A 36 -4.57 -8.92 4.19
CA PHE A 36 -3.32 -9.09 3.44
C PHE A 36 -2.37 -9.96 4.28
N ASN A 37 -2.46 -11.28 4.11
CA ASN A 37 -1.60 -12.23 4.80
C ASN A 37 -0.27 -12.38 4.05
N SER A 38 0.74 -11.67 4.53
CA SER A 38 2.03 -11.52 3.85
C SER A 38 3.13 -12.46 4.37
N CYS A 39 2.77 -13.48 5.16
CA CYS A 39 3.69 -14.58 5.49
C CYS A 39 4.01 -15.38 4.21
N THR A 40 5.28 -15.48 3.85
CA THR A 40 5.75 -16.20 2.66
C THR A 40 7.14 -16.77 2.90
N ASN A 41 7.51 -17.88 2.25
CA ASN A 41 8.89 -18.39 2.27
C ASN A 41 9.78 -17.73 1.20
N TRP A 42 9.17 -16.96 0.29
CA TRP A 42 9.86 -16.31 -0.83
C TRP A 42 9.55 -14.82 -0.76
N SER A 43 10.46 -14.06 -0.17
CA SER A 43 10.31 -12.62 0.04
C SER A 43 11.45 -11.87 -0.62
N ALA A 44 11.15 -10.68 -1.14
CA ALA A 44 12.14 -9.82 -1.82
C ALA A 44 13.31 -9.41 -0.90
N ARG A 45 13.08 -9.42 0.41
CA ARG A 45 14.08 -9.07 1.44
C ARG A 45 14.56 -10.28 2.26
N CYS A 46 14.27 -11.50 1.81
CA CYS A 46 14.74 -12.74 2.47
C CYS A 46 14.38 -12.86 3.97
N GLN A 47 13.24 -12.30 4.39
CA GLN A 47 12.81 -12.20 5.81
C GLN A 47 11.38 -12.73 6.07
N ASN A 48 10.91 -13.62 5.21
CA ASN A 48 9.59 -14.27 5.27
C ASN A 48 8.36 -13.34 5.27
N ARG A 49 8.52 -12.14 4.68
CA ARG A 49 7.50 -11.08 4.64
C ARG A 49 7.35 -10.51 3.24
N HIS A 50 6.14 -10.53 2.71
CA HIS A 50 5.85 -10.05 1.36
C HIS A 50 6.03 -8.53 1.25
N TYR A 51 6.70 -8.09 0.18
CA TYR A 51 6.99 -6.69 -0.09
C TYR A 51 5.94 -6.04 -0.98
N TRP A 52 5.46 -6.76 -2.00
CA TRP A 52 4.62 -6.23 -3.07
C TRP A 52 3.14 -6.29 -2.67
N THR A 53 2.72 -5.45 -1.72
CA THR A 53 1.36 -5.54 -1.14
C THR A 53 0.32 -4.79 -1.98
N VAL A 54 0.33 -3.46 -1.96
CA VAL A 54 -0.60 -2.61 -2.69
C VAL A 54 0.15 -1.50 -3.42
N LEU A 55 -0.05 -1.40 -4.73
CA LEU A 55 0.51 -0.33 -5.57
C LEU A 55 -0.61 0.49 -6.22
N ILE A 56 -0.65 1.78 -5.92
CA ILE A 56 -1.61 2.75 -6.50
C ILE A 56 -0.81 3.75 -7.33
N PHE A 57 -0.86 3.63 -8.66
CA PHE A 57 -0.05 4.48 -9.53
C PHE A 57 -0.82 5.12 -10.71
N GLY A 58 -2.12 4.86 -10.84
CA GLY A 58 -2.93 5.41 -11.93
C GLY A 58 -3.17 6.92 -11.81
N PRO A 59 -3.07 7.68 -12.91
CA PRO A 59 -3.35 9.10 -12.90
C PRO A 59 -4.85 9.35 -12.69
N ARG A 60 -5.15 10.28 -11.78
CA ARG A 60 -6.48 10.66 -11.30
C ARG A 60 -7.24 9.54 -10.59
N ASP A 61 -6.54 8.50 -10.12
CA ASP A 61 -7.17 7.46 -9.31
C ASP A 61 -7.76 8.06 -8.02
N THR A 62 -8.95 7.58 -7.64
CA THR A 62 -9.54 7.84 -6.32
C THR A 62 -9.74 6.54 -5.58
N VAL A 63 -8.98 6.36 -4.50
CA VAL A 63 -8.96 5.10 -3.73
C VAL A 63 -9.31 5.37 -2.27
N THR A 64 -10.19 4.55 -1.70
CA THR A 64 -10.46 4.54 -0.26
C THR A 64 -10.12 3.17 0.31
N MET A 65 -9.17 3.12 1.23
CA MET A 65 -8.75 1.90 1.92
C MET A 65 -9.19 1.96 3.38
N ALA A 66 -10.09 1.05 3.77
CA ALA A 66 -10.70 1.08 5.10
C ALA A 66 -10.73 -0.28 5.80
N ASN A 67 -10.48 -0.31 7.11
CA ASN A 67 -10.65 -1.52 7.94
C ASN A 67 -9.89 -2.76 7.45
N ASN A 68 -8.81 -2.59 6.67
CA ASN A 68 -8.01 -3.72 6.22
C ASN A 68 -6.99 -4.12 7.29
N CYS A 69 -6.61 -5.40 7.30
CA CYS A 69 -5.55 -5.94 8.12
C CYS A 69 -4.35 -6.32 7.24
N PHE A 70 -3.22 -5.67 7.47
CA PHE A 70 -1.93 -5.97 6.85
C PHE A 70 -1.07 -6.70 7.87
N ASN A 71 -0.87 -7.99 7.65
CA ASN A 71 -0.09 -8.83 8.56
C ASN A 71 1.19 -9.30 7.88
N SER A 72 2.32 -9.13 8.55
CA SER A 72 3.63 -9.65 8.11
C SER A 72 4.14 -9.08 6.79
N THR A 73 3.95 -7.79 6.54
CA THR A 73 4.44 -7.08 5.36
C THR A 73 5.89 -6.60 5.52
N SER A 74 6.57 -6.32 4.41
CA SER A 74 7.90 -5.68 4.40
C SER A 74 8.00 -4.38 3.58
N GLY A 75 6.90 -3.96 2.96
CA GLY A 75 6.86 -2.74 2.15
C GLY A 75 5.52 -2.52 1.45
N SER A 76 5.46 -1.45 0.66
CA SER A 76 4.37 -1.09 -0.26
C SER A 76 2.96 -1.37 0.26
N SER A 77 2.65 -0.94 1.50
CA SER A 77 1.38 -1.24 2.18
C SER A 77 0.60 0.02 2.61
N PRO A 78 0.21 0.93 1.70
CA PRO A 78 0.43 0.90 0.25
C PRO A 78 1.66 1.72 -0.21
N LYS A 79 2.06 1.50 -1.48
CA LYS A 79 2.84 2.44 -2.27
C LYS A 79 1.95 3.27 -3.18
N THR A 80 2.14 4.59 -3.21
CA THR A 80 1.30 5.53 -3.97
C THR A 80 2.14 6.56 -4.73
N GLY A 81 1.70 6.96 -5.93
CA GLY A 81 2.41 7.97 -6.73
C GLY A 81 3.69 7.46 -7.41
N GLY A 82 4.62 8.36 -7.68
CA GLY A 82 5.96 8.04 -8.19
C GLY A 82 6.28 8.68 -9.54
N ALA A 83 7.03 7.97 -10.38
CA ALA A 83 7.51 8.47 -11.67
C ALA A 83 6.35 8.97 -12.55
N GLY A 84 6.54 10.15 -13.16
CA GLY A 84 5.49 10.84 -13.93
C GLY A 84 4.53 11.69 -13.09
N ARG A 85 4.72 11.73 -11.75
CA ARG A 85 3.93 12.54 -10.80
C ARG A 85 2.41 12.44 -11.04
N PRO A 86 1.85 11.23 -11.17
CA PRO A 86 0.43 11.05 -11.42
C PRO A 86 -0.37 11.64 -10.26
N TRP A 87 -1.23 12.63 -10.54
CA TRP A 87 -2.09 13.21 -9.53
C TRP A 87 -3.15 12.20 -9.09
N MET A 88 -3.24 11.86 -7.81
CA MET A 88 -4.22 10.90 -7.29
C MET A 88 -4.63 11.21 -5.85
N PHE A 89 -5.77 10.67 -5.43
CA PHE A 89 -6.26 10.78 -4.06
C PHE A 89 -6.42 9.42 -3.40
N VAL A 90 -5.82 9.28 -2.21
CA VAL A 90 -5.96 8.10 -1.37
C VAL A 90 -6.43 8.50 0.02
N HIS A 91 -7.61 8.00 0.40
CA HIS A 91 -8.15 8.14 1.74
C HIS A 91 -7.96 6.81 2.49
N TYR A 92 -7.16 6.84 3.55
CA TYR A 92 -6.66 5.64 4.22
C TYR A 92 -7.04 5.68 5.71
N TYR A 93 -8.05 4.89 6.13
CA TYR A 93 -8.54 4.98 7.51
C TYR A 93 -8.86 3.65 8.19
N ASN A 94 -8.69 3.61 9.52
CA ASN A 94 -9.01 2.47 10.38
C ASN A 94 -8.36 1.13 9.95
N ASN A 95 -7.23 1.17 9.25
CA ASN A 95 -6.49 -0.04 8.89
C ASN A 95 -5.53 -0.44 10.03
N LEU A 96 -5.25 -1.74 10.11
CA LEU A 96 -4.26 -2.32 11.02
C LEU A 96 -3.04 -2.79 10.23
N HIS A 97 -1.86 -2.33 10.62
CA HIS A 97 -0.57 -2.93 10.26
C HIS A 97 -0.02 -3.66 11.47
N THR A 98 0.31 -4.93 11.31
CA THR A 98 0.87 -5.74 12.37
C THR A 98 1.99 -6.65 11.88
N ASN A 99 3.01 -6.83 12.74
CA ASN A 99 4.17 -7.68 12.48
C ASN A 99 4.94 -7.25 11.22
N SER A 100 5.02 -5.96 10.90
CA SER A 100 5.72 -5.48 9.71
C SER A 100 7.21 -5.26 9.96
N VAL A 101 8.06 -5.56 8.97
CA VAL A 101 9.51 -5.29 9.05
C VAL A 101 9.99 -4.64 7.77
N GLY A 102 10.40 -3.38 7.88
CA GLY A 102 10.62 -2.48 6.75
C GLY A 102 9.70 -1.26 6.83
N GLU A 103 9.43 -0.65 5.69
CA GLU A 103 8.50 0.45 5.54
C GLU A 103 7.04 -0.03 5.48
N THR A 104 6.11 0.79 5.96
CA THR A 104 4.68 0.52 5.85
C THR A 104 4.08 1.27 4.65
N PHE A 105 4.19 2.59 4.68
CA PHE A 105 3.71 3.48 3.63
C PHE A 105 4.87 3.95 2.76
N GLU A 106 4.65 3.95 1.45
CA GLU A 106 5.55 4.57 0.48
C GLU A 106 4.75 5.61 -0.31
N VAL A 107 4.68 6.84 0.20
CA VAL A 107 3.95 7.93 -0.44
C VAL A 107 4.91 8.75 -1.29
N ALA A 108 4.80 8.65 -2.61
CA ALA A 108 5.64 9.36 -3.56
C ALA A 108 4.90 10.53 -4.24
N SER A 109 5.66 11.30 -5.00
CA SER A 109 5.18 12.50 -5.71
C SER A 109 3.92 12.23 -6.54
N GLY A 110 3.02 13.23 -6.58
CA GLY A 110 1.69 13.12 -7.22
C GLY A 110 0.60 12.51 -6.34
N SER A 111 0.94 11.84 -5.24
CA SER A 111 -0.05 11.29 -4.31
C SER A 111 -0.50 12.31 -3.25
N THR A 112 -1.80 12.56 -3.19
CA THR A 112 -2.42 13.15 -2.00
C THR A 112 -2.95 12.02 -1.11
N PHE A 113 -2.32 11.83 0.05
CA PHE A 113 -2.57 10.70 0.94
C PHE A 113 -3.05 11.18 2.32
N LEU A 114 -4.31 10.89 2.68
CA LEU A 114 -4.88 11.22 4.00
C LEU A 114 -5.01 9.96 4.84
N ALA A 115 -4.17 9.83 5.88
CA ALA A 115 -4.20 8.74 6.83
C ALA A 115 -4.83 9.14 8.17
N LYS A 116 -5.87 8.44 8.64
CA LYS A 116 -6.48 8.69 9.97
C LYS A 116 -6.96 7.43 10.68
N GLY A 117 -6.84 7.38 12.00
CA GLY A 117 -7.38 6.27 12.81
C GLY A 117 -6.74 4.89 12.56
N ASN A 118 -5.60 4.84 11.89
CA ASN A 118 -4.89 3.58 11.62
C ASN A 118 -4.05 3.16 12.83
N ILE A 119 -3.85 1.85 12.99
CA ILE A 119 -3.00 1.27 14.03
C ILE A 119 -1.79 0.63 13.36
N VAL A 120 -0.58 0.97 13.82
CA VAL A 120 0.66 0.31 13.43
C VAL A 120 1.27 -0.30 14.67
N LYS A 121 1.28 -1.63 14.76
CA LYS A 121 1.71 -2.39 15.94
C LYS A 121 2.78 -3.41 15.57
N ASN A 122 3.75 -3.63 16.46
CA ASN A 122 4.84 -4.58 16.22
C ASN A 122 5.50 -4.38 14.84
N ALA A 123 5.78 -3.11 14.53
CA ALA A 123 6.45 -2.71 13.30
C ALA A 123 7.84 -2.18 13.65
N HIS A 124 8.84 -2.58 12.88
CA HIS A 124 10.18 -2.01 12.98
C HIS A 124 10.81 -1.83 11.61
N PHE A 125 11.63 -0.80 11.49
CA PHE A 125 12.42 -0.55 10.30
C PHE A 125 13.55 -1.58 10.20
N GLU A 126 13.82 -2.07 8.99
CA GLU A 126 14.93 -2.97 8.72
C GLU A 126 16.21 -2.15 8.47
N ASN A 127 16.06 -1.05 7.74
CA ASN A 127 17.14 -0.13 7.40
C ASN A 127 16.79 1.31 7.80
N PRO A 128 17.80 2.20 8.02
CA PRO A 128 17.54 3.60 8.35
C PRO A 128 16.69 4.36 7.33
N ASN A 129 16.76 3.97 6.05
CA ASN A 129 16.03 4.62 4.96
C ASN A 129 14.52 4.33 4.99
N ASP A 130 14.09 3.24 5.63
CA ASP A 130 12.67 2.86 5.71
C ASP A 130 11.83 3.86 6.53
N LYS A 131 12.51 4.74 7.29
CA LYS A 131 11.89 5.83 8.07
C LYS A 131 11.32 6.94 7.20
N PHE A 132 11.85 7.09 5.99
CA PHE A 132 11.49 8.17 5.09
C PHE A 132 10.61 7.62 3.98
N THR A 133 9.50 8.28 3.74
CA THR A 133 8.78 8.09 2.48
C THR A 133 9.56 8.77 1.36
N ASP A 134 9.22 8.45 0.13
CA ASP A 134 9.63 9.27 -1.02
C ASP A 134 9.08 10.70 -0.85
N HIS A 135 9.56 11.67 -1.65
CA HIS A 135 9.10 13.07 -1.59
C HIS A 135 7.66 13.16 -2.14
N GLY A 136 6.68 12.75 -1.32
CA GLY A 136 5.25 12.78 -1.62
C GLY A 136 4.60 14.12 -1.29
N GLY A 137 3.65 14.53 -2.15
CA GLY A 137 2.99 15.84 -2.13
C GLY A 137 3.77 16.91 -2.88
N ASP A 138 3.06 17.70 -3.69
CA ASP A 138 3.54 18.98 -4.22
C ASP A 138 3.11 20.11 -3.28
#